data_AF-A0A9P5V5Y9-F1
#
_entry.id   AF-A0A9P5V5Y9-F1
#
_cell.length_a   1.000
_cell.length_b   1.000
_cell.length_c   1.000
_cell.angle_alpha   90.00
_cell.angle_beta   90.00
_cell.angle_gamma   90.00
#
_symmetry.space_group_name_H-M   'P 1'
#
loop_
_entity.id
_entity.type
_entity.pdbx_description
1 polymer ?
#
loop_
_entity_poly.entity_id
_entity_poly.type
_entity_poly.pdbx_seq_one_letter_code
_entity_poly.pdbx_strand_id
1 'polypeptide(L)'
;MNILQHKSWHVYSQKNQERVRRDEAKAEAEEKQTQERAITADREHRLAVLRQRAARRYTNGPGLGEDGERDETQPETVAPGPSDTVAVADTASRKGNPEYEAEVKAKEKKWERTIAMHLDSASRGPTPWYTNPTAGSMAATSTKNDDSSFVKIREDPLQNMRSMLDKRKIAQEEKGERQRSRK
;
A
#
# COMPACT_ATOMS: atom_id res chain seq x y z
N MET A 1 9.85 35.59 20.87
CA MET A 1 11.00 34.81 21.38
C MET A 1 10.64 33.33 21.38
N ASN A 2 11.43 32.45 20.75
CA ASN A 2 11.14 31.02 20.67
C ASN A 2 11.92 30.25 21.76
N ILE A 3 11.26 29.92 22.86
CA ILE A 3 11.92 29.31 24.04
C ILE A 3 12.05 27.78 23.95
N LEU A 4 11.40 27.17 22.96
CA LEU A 4 11.26 25.72 22.84
C LEU A 4 12.61 25.03 22.62
N GLN A 5 13.46 25.60 21.76
CA GLN A 5 14.79 25.08 21.40
C GLN A 5 15.76 24.89 22.58
N HIS A 6 15.52 25.56 23.70
CA HIS A 6 16.34 25.43 24.92
C HIS A 6 15.77 24.41 25.91
N LYS A 7 14.66 23.73 25.58
CA LYS A 7 14.04 22.74 26.45
C LYS A 7 14.58 21.34 26.13
N SER A 8 14.88 20.59 27.18
CA SER A 8 15.34 19.20 27.08
C SER A 8 14.28 18.26 26.52
N TRP A 9 12.99 18.58 26.65
CA TRP A 9 11.89 17.80 26.12
C TRP A 9 11.53 18.12 24.66
N HIS A 10 12.28 19.02 24.01
CA HIS A 10 12.03 19.40 22.62
C HIS A 10 12.14 18.18 21.69
N VAL A 11 11.04 17.81 21.04
CA VAL A 11 10.95 16.62 20.17
C VAL A 11 12.00 16.62 19.04
N TYR A 12 12.15 17.72 18.30
CA TYR A 12 13.17 17.84 17.24
C TYR A 12 14.61 18.10 17.71
N SER A 13 14.90 18.06 19.02
CA SER A 13 16.29 18.13 19.46
C SER A 13 17.01 16.85 19.02
N GLN A 14 18.21 16.99 18.46
CA GLN A 14 19.00 15.84 17.97
C GLN A 14 19.17 14.77 19.06
N LYS A 15 19.40 15.18 20.31
CA LYS A 15 19.54 14.24 21.44
C LYS A 15 18.29 13.39 21.68
N ASN A 16 17.11 13.98 21.49
CA ASN A 16 15.84 13.26 21.67
C ASN A 16 15.57 12.33 20.49
N GLN A 17 15.86 12.77 19.27
CA GLN A 17 15.77 11.93 18.08
C GLN A 17 16.71 10.72 18.17
N GLU A 18 17.95 10.91 18.66
CA GLU A 18 18.90 9.82 18.88
C GLU A 18 18.43 8.83 19.95
N ARG A 19 17.83 9.32 21.04
CA ARG A 19 17.25 8.45 22.07
C ARG A 19 16.11 7.60 21.50
N VAL A 20 15.19 8.22 20.77
CA VAL A 20 14.09 7.51 20.09
C VAL A 20 14.64 6.47 19.13
N ARG A 21 15.61 6.81 18.28
CA ARG A 21 16.24 5.87 17.36
C ARG A 21 16.88 4.68 18.08
N ARG A 22 17.54 4.92 19.21
CA ARG A 22 18.16 3.85 20.01
C ARG A 22 17.10 2.91 20.60
N ASP A 23 16.03 3.48 21.14
CA ASP A 23 14.94 2.73 21.75
C ASP A 23 14.19 1.91 20.69
N GLU A 24 13.89 2.51 19.53
CA GLU A 24 13.30 1.83 18.37
C GLU A 24 14.19 0.69 17.86
N ALA A 25 15.49 0.95 17.67
CA ALA A 25 16.44 -0.08 17.24
C ALA A 25 16.56 -1.24 18.24
N LYS A 26 16.48 -0.94 19.54
CA LYS A 26 16.48 -1.95 20.60
C LYS A 26 15.21 -2.80 20.54
N ALA A 27 14.05 -2.16 20.42
CA ALA A 27 12.77 -2.86 20.30
C ALA A 27 12.75 -3.77 19.06
N GLU A 28 13.19 -3.27 17.90
CA GLU A 28 13.26 -4.05 16.67
C GLU A 28 14.22 -5.25 16.81
N ALA A 29 15.36 -5.10 17.49
CA ALA A 29 16.30 -6.19 17.73
C ALA A 29 15.71 -7.27 18.66
N GLU A 30 14.99 -6.88 19.71
CA GLU A 30 14.31 -7.82 20.61
C GLU A 30 13.19 -8.60 19.89
N GLU A 31 12.40 -7.92 19.06
CA GLU A 31 11.37 -8.56 18.22
C GLU A 31 11.99 -9.56 17.23
N LYS A 32 13.09 -9.21 16.56
CA LYS A 32 13.79 -10.15 15.67
C LYS A 32 14.31 -11.37 16.42
N GLN A 33 14.94 -11.19 17.59
CA GLN A 33 15.45 -12.30 18.39
C GLN A 33 14.33 -13.24 18.86
N THR A 34 13.19 -12.70 19.28
CA THR A 34 12.04 -13.53 19.69
C THR A 34 11.45 -14.32 18.52
N GLN A 35 11.34 -13.71 17.34
CA GLN A 35 10.91 -14.40 16.12
C GLN A 35 11.89 -15.49 15.70
N GLU A 36 13.19 -15.21 15.70
CA GLU A 36 14.24 -16.20 15.39
C GLU A 36 14.22 -17.39 16.36
N ARG A 37 14.02 -17.14 17.66
CA ARG A 37 13.86 -18.19 18.66
C ARG A 37 12.63 -19.03 18.40
N ALA A 38 11.48 -18.42 18.10
CA ALA A 38 10.24 -19.15 17.79
C ALA A 38 10.42 -20.05 16.56
N ILE A 39 10.97 -19.50 15.46
CA ILE A 39 11.25 -20.26 14.24
C ILE A 39 12.21 -21.43 14.51
N THR A 40 13.23 -21.20 15.33
CA THR A 40 14.22 -22.24 15.68
C THR A 40 13.57 -23.34 16.52
N ALA A 41 12.76 -22.98 17.53
CA ALA A 41 12.02 -23.93 18.33
C ALA A 41 11.06 -24.78 17.48
N ASP A 42 10.35 -24.18 16.53
CA ASP A 42 9.46 -24.92 15.61
C ASP A 42 10.23 -25.89 14.71
N ARG A 43 11.39 -25.47 14.20
CA ARG A 43 12.27 -26.33 13.39
C ARG A 43 12.78 -27.50 14.23
N GLU A 44 13.25 -27.24 15.44
CA GLU A 44 13.76 -28.26 16.37
C GLU A 44 12.65 -29.24 16.76
N HIS A 45 11.45 -28.75 17.08
CA HIS A 45 10.29 -29.58 17.38
C HIS A 45 9.94 -30.50 16.20
N ARG A 46 9.81 -29.94 14.99
CA ARG A 46 9.53 -30.73 13.78
C ARG A 46 10.60 -31.79 13.54
N LEU A 47 11.86 -31.45 13.73
CA LEU A 47 12.98 -32.36 13.57
C LEU A 47 12.95 -33.46 14.63
N ALA A 48 12.66 -33.13 15.89
CA ALA A 48 12.51 -34.09 16.98
C ALA A 48 11.40 -35.10 16.69
N VAL A 49 10.23 -34.65 16.22
CA VAL A 49 9.12 -35.53 15.82
C VAL A 49 9.55 -36.48 14.68
N LEU A 50 10.23 -35.95 13.66
CA LEU A 50 10.74 -36.78 12.55
C LEU A 50 11.77 -37.80 13.02
N ARG A 51 12.71 -37.41 13.90
CA ARG A 51 13.70 -38.32 14.50
C ARG A 51 13.02 -39.39 15.32
N GLN A 52 12.04 -39.04 16.15
CA GLN A 52 11.29 -40.01 16.95
C GLN A 52 10.53 -40.99 16.06
N ARG A 53 9.86 -40.49 15.00
CA ARG A 53 9.15 -41.34 14.03
C ARG A 53 10.11 -42.27 13.29
N ALA A 54 11.28 -41.78 12.87
CA ALA A 54 12.31 -42.59 12.24
C ALA A 54 12.84 -43.66 13.19
N ALA A 55 13.18 -43.30 14.43
CA ALA A 55 13.64 -44.23 15.45
C ALA A 55 12.62 -45.36 15.68
N ARG A 56 11.32 -45.04 15.83
CA ARG A 56 10.25 -46.03 15.97
C ARG A 56 10.18 -47.00 14.78
N ARG A 57 10.41 -46.52 13.55
CA ARG A 57 10.43 -47.40 12.35
C ARG A 57 11.62 -48.37 12.37
N TYR A 58 12.79 -47.92 12.84
CA TYR A 58 13.97 -48.78 12.96
C TYR A 58 13.82 -49.81 14.07
N THR A 59 13.22 -49.44 15.21
CA THR A 59 13.03 -50.37 16.34
C THR A 59 11.94 -51.41 16.08
N ASN A 60 10.85 -51.03 15.40
CA ASN A 60 9.69 -51.92 15.25
C ASN A 60 9.79 -52.85 14.03
N GLY A 61 10.81 -52.68 13.18
CA GLY A 61 10.98 -53.47 11.95
C GLY A 61 9.78 -53.35 10.99
N PRO A 62 9.92 -53.77 9.71
CA PRO A 62 8.85 -53.64 8.73
C PRO A 62 7.74 -54.72 8.90
N GLY A 63 7.30 -55.03 10.12
CA GLY A 63 6.39 -56.17 10.34
C GLY A 63 5.55 -56.22 11.62
N LEU A 64 5.71 -55.32 12.60
CA LEU A 64 4.84 -55.30 13.78
C LEU A 64 4.20 -53.92 13.93
N GLY A 65 2.98 -53.82 13.38
CA GLY A 65 2.07 -52.76 13.70
C GLY A 65 1.65 -52.88 15.16
N GLU A 66 1.77 -51.78 15.90
CA GLU A 66 0.99 -51.56 17.09
C GLU A 66 0.49 -50.11 17.04
N ASP A 67 -0.82 -50.03 17.03
CA ASP A 67 -1.65 -48.85 16.91
C ASP A 67 -1.60 -48.07 18.22
N GLY A 68 -1.28 -46.79 18.17
CA GLY A 68 -1.33 -45.94 19.36
C GLY A 68 -1.02 -44.48 19.03
N GLU A 69 -2.04 -43.63 19.17
CA GLU A 69 -2.08 -42.19 18.89
C GLU A 69 -2.22 -41.79 17.41
N ARG A 70 -3.42 -42.05 16.86
CA ARG A 70 -3.93 -41.37 15.66
C ARG A 70 -4.49 -40.02 16.08
N ASP A 71 -3.79 -38.93 15.79
CA ASP A 71 -4.40 -37.60 15.72
C ASP A 71 -5.20 -37.56 14.41
N GLU A 72 -6.52 -37.64 14.52
CA GLU A 72 -7.46 -37.77 13.43
C GLU A 72 -7.62 -36.44 12.69
N THR A 73 -6.99 -36.29 11.53
CA THR A 73 -7.58 -35.55 10.39
C THR A 73 -6.88 -35.94 9.09
N GLN A 74 -7.59 -36.70 8.24
CA GLN A 74 -7.62 -36.69 6.75
C GLN A 74 -7.64 -38.11 6.11
N PRO A 75 -8.37 -38.30 4.99
CA PRO A 75 -8.73 -39.60 4.43
C PRO A 75 -7.69 -40.21 3.47
N GLU A 76 -7.76 -41.53 3.39
CA GLU A 76 -6.89 -42.45 2.65
C GLU A 76 -7.11 -42.44 1.13
N THR A 77 -6.01 -42.46 0.34
CA THR A 77 -5.94 -43.24 -0.91
C THR A 77 -4.54 -43.81 -1.11
N VAL A 78 -4.50 -45.08 -1.48
CA VAL A 78 -3.41 -46.07 -1.37
C VAL A 78 -2.58 -46.15 -2.66
N ALA A 79 -1.24 -46.28 -2.55
CA ALA A 79 -0.39 -47.23 -3.33
C ALA A 79 1.13 -47.05 -3.04
N PRO A 80 1.90 -48.13 -2.80
CA PRO A 80 3.37 -48.10 -2.63
C PRO A 80 4.16 -48.72 -3.81
N GLY A 81 5.37 -48.22 -4.04
CA GLY A 81 6.38 -48.87 -4.89
C GLY A 81 7.74 -48.14 -4.80
N PRO A 82 8.86 -48.81 -4.43
CA PRO A 82 10.17 -48.18 -4.28
C PRO A 82 11.14 -48.56 -5.41
N SER A 83 11.80 -47.57 -6.01
CA SER A 83 13.05 -47.79 -6.75
C SER A 83 13.86 -46.50 -6.88
N ASP A 84 15.08 -46.54 -6.33
CA ASP A 84 16.09 -45.49 -6.38
C ASP A 84 16.60 -45.23 -7.80
N THR A 85 16.47 -44.00 -8.27
CA THR A 85 17.36 -43.40 -9.28
C THR A 85 17.69 -41.98 -8.86
N VAL A 86 18.87 -41.80 -8.25
CA VAL A 86 19.51 -40.50 -8.06
C VAL A 86 20.03 -40.00 -9.40
N ALA A 87 19.16 -39.35 -10.17
CA ALA A 87 19.55 -38.45 -11.24
C ALA A 87 19.57 -37.03 -10.66
N VAL A 88 20.76 -36.46 -10.51
CA VAL A 88 20.95 -35.03 -10.25
C VAL A 88 20.55 -34.29 -11.52
N ALA A 89 19.27 -33.95 -11.62
CA ALA A 89 18.75 -33.00 -12.60
C ALA A 89 18.63 -31.65 -11.92
N ASP A 90 19.58 -30.78 -12.23
CA ASP A 90 19.50 -29.36 -11.96
C ASP A 90 18.25 -28.75 -12.61
N THR A 91 17.57 -27.90 -11.84
CA THR A 91 16.58 -26.89 -12.28
C THR A 91 15.28 -27.39 -12.93
N ALA A 92 14.26 -27.70 -12.12
CA ALA A 92 12.84 -27.36 -12.40
C ALA A 92 11.85 -28.04 -11.44
N SER A 93 11.99 -27.88 -10.12
CA SER A 93 10.88 -28.20 -9.21
C SER A 93 11.03 -27.56 -7.82
N ARG A 94 11.16 -26.23 -7.77
CA ARG A 94 10.65 -25.50 -6.60
C ARG A 94 9.21 -25.15 -6.91
N LYS A 95 8.31 -26.14 -6.86
CA LYS A 95 6.89 -25.82 -6.73
C LYS A 95 6.75 -25.23 -5.34
N GLY A 96 6.74 -23.90 -5.26
CA GLY A 96 6.66 -23.16 -4.01
C GLY A 96 5.47 -23.66 -3.19
N ASN A 97 5.60 -23.61 -1.86
CA ASN A 97 4.49 -23.97 -0.98
C ASN A 97 3.27 -23.10 -1.38
N PRO A 98 2.16 -23.69 -1.86
CA PRO A 98 1.00 -22.92 -2.32
C PRO A 98 0.41 -22.04 -1.21
N GLU A 99 0.56 -22.45 0.04
CA GLU A 99 0.14 -21.67 1.21
C GLU A 99 0.98 -20.40 1.38
N TYR A 100 2.30 -20.48 1.11
CA TYR A 100 3.20 -19.34 1.20
C TYR A 100 2.87 -18.28 0.14
N GLU A 101 2.57 -18.70 -1.08
CA GLU A 101 2.14 -17.77 -2.14
C GLU A 101 0.79 -17.13 -1.83
N ALA A 102 -0.13 -17.87 -1.20
CA ALA A 102 -1.41 -17.33 -0.75
C ALA A 102 -1.23 -16.30 0.37
N GLU A 103 -0.33 -16.55 1.33
CA GLU A 103 0.01 -15.60 2.39
C GLU A 103 0.70 -14.34 1.87
N VAL A 104 1.64 -14.48 0.93
CA VAL A 104 2.29 -13.33 0.28
C VAL A 104 1.26 -12.49 -0.47
N LYS A 105 0.39 -13.12 -1.27
CA LYS A 105 -0.71 -12.41 -1.95
C LYS A 105 -1.69 -11.78 -0.97
N ALA A 106 -1.95 -12.38 0.19
CA ALA A 106 -2.79 -11.79 1.22
C ALA A 106 -2.12 -10.56 1.87
N LYS A 107 -0.80 -10.60 2.09
CA LYS A 107 -0.02 -9.46 2.58
C LYS A 107 0.01 -8.33 1.55
N GLU A 108 0.24 -8.64 0.28
CA GLU A 108 0.17 -7.68 -0.82
C GLU A 108 -1.21 -7.06 -0.94
N LYS A 109 -2.29 -7.86 -0.94
CA LYS A 109 -3.67 -7.33 -0.96
C LYS A 109 -3.99 -6.45 0.25
N LYS A 110 -3.46 -6.76 1.43
CA LYS A 110 -3.61 -5.89 2.63
C LYS A 110 -2.85 -4.59 2.45
N TRP A 111 -1.62 -4.64 1.95
CA TRP A 111 -0.80 -3.46 1.66
C TRP A 111 -1.44 -2.57 0.59
N GLU A 112 -1.87 -3.16 -0.53
CA GLU A 112 -2.62 -2.49 -1.58
C GLU A 112 -3.92 -1.88 -1.05
N ARG A 113 -4.65 -2.59 -0.18
CA ARG A 113 -5.85 -2.04 0.49
C ARG A 113 -5.51 -0.87 1.39
N THR A 114 -4.42 -0.92 2.15
CA THR A 114 -3.97 0.17 3.02
C THR A 114 -3.58 1.40 2.21
N ILE A 115 -2.84 1.22 1.11
CA ILE A 115 -2.48 2.28 0.17
C ILE A 115 -3.74 2.85 -0.49
N ALA A 116 -4.64 2.00 -0.97
CA ALA A 116 -5.88 2.42 -1.61
C ALA A 116 -6.81 3.17 -0.65
N MET A 117 -6.93 2.74 0.61
CA MET A 117 -7.66 3.46 1.65
C MET A 117 -7.00 4.80 2.00
N HIS A 118 -5.67 4.86 2.07
CA HIS A 118 -4.96 6.13 2.25
C HIS A 118 -5.22 7.10 1.08
N LEU A 119 -5.32 6.60 -0.14
CA LEU A 119 -5.61 7.42 -1.31
C LEU A 119 -7.07 7.92 -1.34
N ASP A 120 -8.04 7.06 -1.00
CA ASP A 120 -9.46 7.46 -0.89
C ASP A 120 -9.71 8.41 0.31
N SER A 121 -8.90 8.31 1.37
CA SER A 121 -8.97 9.22 2.52
C SER A 121 -8.59 10.67 2.16
N ALA A 122 -7.69 10.86 1.20
CA ALA A 122 -7.32 12.19 0.71
C ALA A 122 -8.47 12.89 -0.04
N SER A 123 -9.40 12.11 -0.62
CA SER A 123 -10.60 12.61 -1.31
C SER A 123 -11.84 12.72 -0.42
N ARG A 124 -11.87 12.08 0.76
CA ARG A 124 -13.01 12.12 1.70
C ARG A 124 -12.80 13.02 2.92
N GLY A 125 -11.69 13.75 2.99
CA GLY A 125 -11.46 14.77 4.01
C GLY A 125 -12.48 15.91 3.93
N PRO A 126 -12.74 16.63 5.04
CA PRO A 126 -13.61 17.81 5.02
C PRO A 126 -13.11 18.79 3.97
N THR A 127 -14.00 19.14 3.04
CA THR A 127 -13.77 20.07 1.95
C THR A 127 -13.05 21.32 2.48
N PRO A 128 -11.83 21.63 1.99
CA PRO A 128 -11.05 22.74 2.50
C PRO A 128 -11.82 24.05 2.38
N TRP A 129 -11.72 24.92 3.39
CA TRP A 129 -12.48 26.18 3.49
C TRP A 129 -12.40 27.08 2.25
N TYR A 130 -11.34 26.99 1.45
CA TYR A 130 -11.13 27.75 0.21
C TYR A 130 -11.84 27.16 -1.03
N THR A 131 -12.37 25.94 -0.94
CA THR A 131 -13.16 25.30 -2.03
C THR A 131 -14.67 25.50 -1.85
N ASN A 132 -15.11 26.12 -0.75
CA ASN A 132 -16.49 26.50 -0.53
C ASN A 132 -16.73 27.93 -1.06
N PRO A 133 -17.37 28.12 -2.23
CA PRO A 133 -17.68 29.45 -2.76
C PRO A 133 -18.65 30.24 -1.87
N THR A 134 -19.24 29.61 -0.85
CA THR A 134 -20.18 30.23 0.09
C THR A 134 -19.47 30.92 1.27
N ALA A 135 -18.24 30.52 1.62
CA ALA A 135 -17.50 31.05 2.77
C ALA A 135 -16.82 32.40 2.49
N GLY A 136 -16.75 32.81 1.22
CA GLY A 136 -16.32 34.15 0.79
C GLY A 136 -17.47 35.12 0.51
N SER A 137 -18.73 34.70 0.70
CA SER A 137 -19.91 35.48 0.34
C SER A 137 -20.84 35.66 1.53
N MET A 138 -20.37 36.29 2.60
CA MET A 138 -21.25 36.98 3.56
C MET A 138 -20.52 38.13 4.25
N ALA A 139 -20.45 39.27 3.55
CA ALA A 139 -20.54 40.62 4.13
C ALA A 139 -20.63 41.68 3.01
N ALA A 140 -21.58 41.53 2.08
CA ALA A 140 -21.97 42.63 1.20
C ALA A 140 -23.15 43.38 1.82
N THR A 141 -22.92 43.97 2.99
CA THR A 141 -23.66 45.16 3.42
C THR A 141 -22.95 46.37 2.83
N SER A 142 -23.32 46.80 1.62
CA SER A 142 -23.09 48.16 1.12
C SER A 142 -23.65 48.21 -0.30
N THR A 143 -24.80 48.81 -0.55
CA THR A 143 -24.90 50.22 -0.96
C THR A 143 -23.81 50.67 -1.93
N LYS A 144 -24.30 51.12 -3.11
CA LYS A 144 -23.68 51.97 -4.14
C LYS A 144 -22.91 51.26 -5.25
N ASN A 145 -23.46 51.45 -6.45
CA ASN A 145 -22.85 51.36 -7.77
C ASN A 145 -21.33 51.50 -7.74
N ASP A 146 -20.63 50.40 -7.96
CA ASP A 146 -19.19 50.37 -8.13
C ASP A 146 -18.90 50.03 -9.60
N ASP A 147 -18.81 51.09 -10.42
CA ASP A 147 -18.39 51.06 -11.84
C ASP A 147 -17.02 50.39 -12.03
N SER A 148 -16.28 50.14 -10.95
CA SER A 148 -15.02 49.42 -10.98
C SER A 148 -15.16 47.94 -11.39
N SER A 149 -16.33 47.32 -11.23
CA SER A 149 -16.57 45.95 -11.70
C SER A 149 -16.56 45.85 -13.23
N PHE A 150 -17.14 46.83 -13.92
CA PHE A 150 -17.13 46.91 -15.38
C PHE A 150 -15.73 47.20 -15.93
N VAL A 151 -14.96 48.08 -15.27
CA VAL A 151 -13.56 48.35 -15.63
C VAL A 151 -12.69 47.10 -15.45
N LYS A 152 -12.83 46.37 -14.32
CA LYS A 152 -12.08 45.13 -14.04
C LYS A 152 -12.36 44.00 -15.05
N ILE A 153 -13.61 43.89 -15.53
CA ILE A 153 -13.97 42.90 -16.55
C ILE A 153 -13.42 43.28 -17.93
N ARG A 154 -13.39 44.59 -18.25
CA ARG A 154 -12.89 45.10 -19.54
C ARG A 154 -11.36 45.11 -19.62
N GLU A 155 -10.69 45.27 -18.48
CA GLU A 155 -9.23 45.24 -18.35
C GLU A 155 -8.67 43.83 -18.04
N ASP A 156 -9.52 42.80 -17.95
CA ASP A 156 -9.08 41.42 -17.78
C ASP A 156 -8.40 40.91 -19.08
N PRO A 157 -7.10 40.55 -19.04
CA PRO A 157 -6.38 40.05 -20.21
C PRO A 157 -7.01 38.78 -20.80
N LEU A 158 -7.67 37.95 -19.99
CA LEU A 158 -8.34 36.73 -20.48
C LEU A 158 -9.61 37.05 -21.28
N GLN A 159 -10.40 38.04 -20.85
CA GLN A 159 -11.56 38.50 -21.60
C GLN A 159 -11.15 39.14 -22.93
N ASN A 160 -10.09 39.94 -22.93
CA ASN A 160 -9.55 40.53 -24.16
C ASN A 160 -9.09 39.45 -25.15
N MET A 161 -8.37 38.42 -24.68
CA MET A 161 -7.99 37.28 -25.53
C MET A 161 -9.19 36.52 -26.08
N ARG A 162 -10.22 36.26 -25.26
CA ARG A 162 -11.47 35.61 -25.70
C ARG A 162 -12.13 36.41 -26.82
N SER A 163 -12.26 37.73 -26.65
CA SER A 163 -12.84 38.60 -27.67
C SER A 163 -12.06 38.57 -29.00
N MET A 164 -10.72 38.49 -28.95
CA MET A 164 -9.89 38.39 -30.15
C MET A 164 -10.04 37.05 -30.85
N LEU A 165 -10.16 35.96 -30.09
CA LEU A 165 -10.40 34.63 -30.63
C LEU A 165 -11.78 34.52 -31.28
N ASP A 166 -12.81 35.14 -30.69
CA ASP A 166 -14.16 35.13 -31.24
C ASP A 166 -14.25 35.96 -32.53
N LYS A 167 -13.62 37.15 -32.57
CA LYS A 167 -13.48 37.93 -33.81
C LYS A 167 -12.77 37.15 -34.92
N ARG A 168 -11.73 36.38 -34.55
CA ARG A 168 -11.00 35.55 -35.51
C ARG A 168 -11.85 34.39 -36.03
N LYS A 169 -12.70 33.77 -35.20
CA LYS A 169 -13.64 32.72 -35.63
C LYS A 169 -14.69 33.28 -36.60
N ILE A 170 -15.32 34.40 -36.26
CA ILE A 170 -16.31 35.06 -37.14
C ILE A 170 -15.69 35.40 -38.50
N ALA A 171 -14.46 35.95 -38.52
CA ALA A 171 -13.77 36.25 -39.77
C ALA A 171 -13.41 35.01 -40.61
N GLN A 172 -13.22 33.84 -39.98
CA GLN A 172 -13.01 32.57 -40.68
C GLN A 172 -14.34 32.04 -41.25
N GLU A 173 -15.42 32.17 -40.50
CA GLU A 173 -16.78 31.80 -40.94
C GLU A 173 -17.22 32.65 -42.12
N GLU A 174 -17.08 33.98 -42.05
CA GLU A 174 -17.40 34.89 -43.16
C GLU A 174 -16.56 34.61 -44.42
N LYS A 175 -15.27 34.25 -44.26
CA LYS A 175 -14.43 33.80 -45.38
C LYS A 175 -14.94 32.49 -45.96
N GLY A 176 -15.34 31.54 -45.12
CA GLY A 176 -15.95 30.28 -45.53
C GLY A 176 -17.26 30.49 -46.30
N GLU A 177 -18.14 31.35 -45.80
CA GLU A 177 -19.42 31.69 -46.45
C GLU A 177 -19.20 32.40 -47.79
N ARG A 178 -18.27 33.36 -47.86
CA ARG A 178 -17.90 34.02 -49.12
C ARG A 178 -17.34 33.07 -50.18
N GLN A 179 -16.60 32.03 -49.76
CA GLN A 179 -16.12 30.99 -50.67
C GLN A 179 -17.25 30.05 -51.12
N ARG A 180 -18.20 29.74 -50.22
CA ARG A 180 -19.39 28.95 -50.54
C ARG A 180 -20.36 29.69 -51.46
N SER A 181 -20.50 31.01 -51.32
CA SER A 181 -21.35 31.83 -52.20
C SER A 181 -20.74 32.09 -53.60
N ARG A 182 -19.44 31.83 -53.79
CA ARG A 182 -18.73 32.03 -55.06
C ARG A 182 -18.62 30.76 -55.91
N LYS A 183 -19.08 29.62 -55.40
CA LYS A 183 -19.11 28.33 -56.09
C LYS A 183 -20.54 27.95 -56.44
#